data_AF-A0AAU7JSL1-F1
#
_entry.id   AF-A0AAU7JSL1-F1
#
_cell.length_a   1.000
_cell.length_b   1.000
_cell.length_c   1.000
_cell.angle_alpha   90.00
_cell.angle_beta   90.00
_cell.angle_gamma   90.00
#
_symmetry.space_group_name_H-M   'P 1'
#
loop_
_entity.id
_entity.type
_entity.pdbx_description
1 polymer ?
#
loop_
_entity_poly.entity_id
_entity_poly.type
_entity_poly.pdbx_seq_one_letter_code
_entity_poly.pdbx_strand_id
1 'polypeptide(L)'
;MRPPAQTTSGALKAHRTSRTAVAAGAALLAVAALSSTGAAAASAHDSGEHHGDHHRSDQRLAPRTHFTMKDDGSSGATQGGEGIPNIDSVKKTIYAYYGDPSGTGAASTSSSPYISEMGSILARQRRQLPHLLAEAKHHHAKPAIVFDADDTTLWTYQMEVGDMKFVFTPAAQQPWVDGERFPAVPGMVDFVNDAEKMGFTVFGLTGRTDSQKSHTVSNLAKVGYTAFPSERFFTKFNSGATPPSYLSSSWCSAYPKCTTVEYKAGTRRHIEKDLGYDIVLNVGDQFSDLQGGFADTALKLPNPTYYLPSPNLPGVFEPRLAPRTRFTMAPDGSSGLTQGGEGIPNIDVVKKTIAVYYGDTGSGTSDKTSSPYISEMTRLVAQRSHSILQQCATGARRGTKPAIVLDADDTTLWTYDMEVAAMHFVFDPVVQDQQWVQPQGFPATPAMVSFANAASDAGCTIVGLTGRNTTQRAATLGNLAKVGYTGFTAANYYTKWTSAEQPPSYVTPADCVAYPKCTTIEYKSTTRRHVVDQGYDVVANFGDQFSDLIGGSADRAVKLPNPTYYLP
;
A
#
# COMPACT_ATOMS: atom_id res chain seq x y z
N MET A 1 54.22 -2.21 63.03
CA MET A 1 55.02 -1.20 62.30
C MET A 1 55.24 -1.70 60.86
N ARG A 2 55.30 -0.79 59.87
CA ARG A 2 55.67 -1.03 58.44
C ARG A 2 57.18 -0.77 58.23
N PRO A 3 57.78 -0.94 57.02
CA PRO A 3 57.41 -1.71 55.82
C PRO A 3 58.42 -2.88 55.64
N PRO A 4 59.35 -2.96 54.66
CA PRO A 4 59.32 -3.00 53.17
C PRO A 4 59.63 -4.43 52.63
N ALA A 5 60.01 -4.73 51.37
CA ALA A 5 59.59 -4.36 49.99
C ALA A 5 60.46 -5.16 48.95
N GLN A 6 60.01 -5.21 47.68
CA GLN A 6 60.78 -5.43 46.42
C GLN A 6 61.35 -6.82 45.99
N THR A 7 60.57 -7.49 45.12
CA THR A 7 60.90 -7.91 43.71
C THR A 7 62.22 -8.60 43.31
N THR A 8 62.06 -9.76 42.65
CA THR A 8 62.96 -10.40 41.64
C THR A 8 62.08 -10.82 40.44
N SER A 9 62.45 -10.72 39.14
CA SER A 9 63.56 -11.31 38.36
C SER A 9 63.60 -12.86 38.46
N GLY A 10 63.71 -13.68 37.40
CA GLY A 10 63.78 -13.44 35.96
C GLY A 10 64.22 -14.69 35.17
N ALA A 11 63.77 -14.81 33.92
CA ALA A 11 64.49 -15.29 32.72
C ALA A 11 64.90 -16.79 32.48
N LEU A 12 65.05 -17.08 31.17
CA LEU A 12 65.88 -18.09 30.46
C LEU A 12 65.31 -19.45 29.95
N LYS A 13 65.08 -19.47 28.61
CA LYS A 13 65.56 -20.41 27.55
C LYS A 13 65.26 -21.94 27.58
N ALA A 14 64.56 -22.36 26.51
CA ALA A 14 64.91 -23.40 25.51
C ALA A 14 65.07 -24.89 25.94
N HIS A 15 64.75 -25.93 25.14
CA HIS A 15 64.55 -26.10 23.67
C HIS A 15 63.63 -27.34 23.38
N ARG A 16 63.04 -27.43 22.16
CA ARG A 16 62.70 -28.62 21.29
C ARG A 16 62.37 -30.00 21.95
N THR A 17 61.41 -30.84 21.52
CA THR A 17 60.52 -30.98 20.34
C THR A 17 59.48 -32.09 20.69
N SER A 18 58.24 -32.13 20.18
CA SER A 18 57.84 -32.88 18.95
C SER A 18 56.30 -32.95 18.80
N ARG A 19 55.79 -33.18 17.57
CA ARG A 19 54.44 -33.69 17.18
C ARG A 19 53.22 -32.76 17.45
N THR A 20 52.77 -31.96 16.48
CA THR A 20 51.88 -32.25 15.30
C THR A 20 50.37 -32.29 15.60
N ALA A 21 49.63 -31.21 15.22
CA ALA A 21 48.50 -31.25 14.27
C ALA A 21 47.80 -29.87 14.12
N VAL A 22 47.64 -29.41 12.86
CA VAL A 22 46.40 -28.91 12.20
C VAL A 22 45.41 -28.04 13.04
N ALA A 23 44.96 -26.86 12.61
CA ALA A 23 44.71 -26.36 11.25
C ALA A 23 45.05 -24.88 11.03
N ALA A 24 45.30 -24.52 9.77
CA ALA A 24 45.15 -23.17 9.24
C ALA A 24 44.11 -23.21 8.10
N GLY A 25 43.23 -22.20 8.03
CA GLY A 25 42.23 -22.06 6.98
C GLY A 25 42.24 -20.62 6.47
N ALA A 26 42.62 -20.43 5.20
CA ALA A 26 42.83 -19.12 4.60
C ALA A 26 41.55 -18.57 3.92
N ALA A 27 41.60 -17.29 3.55
CA ALA A 27 40.54 -16.59 2.85
C ALA A 27 40.22 -17.18 1.47
N LEU A 28 38.96 -17.07 1.05
CA LEU A 28 38.53 -17.19 -0.34
C LEU A 28 37.57 -16.05 -0.69
N LEU A 29 37.87 -15.37 -1.80
CA LEU A 29 36.97 -14.44 -2.46
C LEU A 29 35.78 -15.21 -3.05
N ALA A 30 34.57 -14.71 -2.87
CA ALA A 30 33.39 -15.18 -3.60
C ALA A 30 32.90 -14.06 -4.53
N VAL A 31 32.91 -14.34 -5.83
CA VAL A 31 32.42 -13.43 -6.88
C VAL A 31 30.89 -13.34 -6.80
N ALA A 32 30.36 -12.12 -6.83
CA ALA A 32 28.92 -11.89 -6.90
C ALA A 32 28.40 -12.28 -8.29
N ALA A 33 27.78 -13.45 -8.40
CA ALA A 33 27.03 -13.86 -9.59
C ALA A 33 25.63 -13.21 -9.56
N LEU A 34 25.32 -12.37 -10.55
CA LEU A 34 23.95 -11.90 -10.75
C LEU A 34 23.10 -13.05 -11.29
N SER A 35 22.31 -13.69 -10.42
CA SER A 35 21.21 -14.56 -10.86
C SER A 35 19.96 -13.71 -11.10
N SER A 36 19.72 -13.34 -12.35
CA SER A 36 18.46 -12.76 -12.80
C SER A 36 17.36 -13.83 -12.75
N THR A 37 16.72 -14.01 -11.60
CA THR A 37 15.50 -14.81 -11.48
C THR A 37 14.32 -14.02 -12.05
N GLY A 38 14.21 -14.01 -13.38
CA GLY A 38 12.94 -13.71 -14.03
C GLY A 38 11.86 -14.68 -13.53
N ALA A 39 10.60 -14.25 -13.57
CA ALA A 39 9.46 -15.03 -13.08
C ALA A 39 9.46 -16.44 -13.69
N ALA A 40 9.77 -17.44 -12.86
CA ALA A 40 9.66 -18.84 -13.24
C ALA A 40 8.17 -19.18 -13.34
N ALA A 41 7.65 -19.25 -14.57
CA ALA A 41 6.35 -19.82 -14.82
C ALA A 41 6.33 -21.24 -14.23
N ALA A 42 5.43 -21.48 -13.28
CA ALA A 42 5.28 -22.77 -12.63
C ALA A 42 4.93 -23.82 -13.70
N SER A 43 5.94 -24.60 -14.08
CA SER A 43 5.78 -25.65 -15.08
C SER A 43 5.19 -26.86 -14.37
N ALA A 44 3.87 -27.03 -14.48
CA ALA A 44 3.19 -28.23 -14.02
C ALA A 44 3.77 -29.43 -14.78
N HIS A 45 4.30 -30.41 -14.05
CA HIS A 45 4.88 -31.60 -14.65
C HIS A 45 3.76 -32.53 -15.14
N ASP A 46 3.82 -32.89 -16.42
CA ASP A 46 2.88 -33.81 -17.07
C ASP A 46 3.05 -35.25 -16.58
N SER A 47 1.93 -35.90 -16.24
CA SER A 47 1.82 -37.35 -16.20
C SER A 47 0.37 -37.83 -16.34
N GLY A 48 -0.07 -38.11 -17.57
CA GLY A 48 -1.17 -39.06 -17.80
C GLY A 48 -2.31 -38.55 -18.70
N GLU A 49 -2.44 -39.20 -19.86
CA GLU A 49 -3.45 -38.95 -20.89
C GLU A 49 -4.90 -38.92 -20.35
N HIS A 50 -5.62 -37.81 -20.55
CA HIS A 50 -6.92 -37.79 -21.22
C HIS A 50 -7.44 -36.34 -21.47
N HIS A 51 -7.89 -36.09 -22.72
CA HIS A 51 -8.67 -34.93 -23.19
C HIS A 51 -8.15 -33.50 -22.91
N GLY A 52 -7.47 -32.92 -23.89
CA GLY A 52 -7.02 -31.53 -23.85
C GLY A 52 -8.06 -30.50 -24.35
N ASP A 53 -8.30 -29.48 -23.52
CA ASP A 53 -8.53 -28.07 -23.95
C ASP A 53 -8.30 -27.08 -22.77
N HIS A 54 -8.35 -27.57 -21.51
CA HIS A 54 -8.30 -26.74 -20.29
C HIS A 54 -7.05 -25.86 -20.08
N HIS A 55 -5.89 -26.16 -20.68
CA HIS A 55 -4.69 -25.33 -20.50
C HIS A 55 -4.76 -23.94 -21.18
N ARG A 56 -5.78 -23.66 -22.00
CA ARG A 56 -5.95 -22.35 -22.67
C ARG A 56 -6.64 -21.28 -21.81
N SER A 57 -7.31 -21.62 -20.71
CA SER A 57 -8.02 -20.65 -19.86
C SER A 57 -7.07 -19.73 -19.09
N ASP A 58 -6.01 -20.32 -18.52
CA ASP A 58 -5.18 -19.66 -17.50
C ASP A 58 -4.29 -18.55 -18.09
N GLN A 59 -3.99 -18.60 -19.39
CA GLN A 59 -3.21 -17.55 -20.10
C GLN A 59 -3.89 -16.16 -20.12
N ARG A 60 -5.12 -16.02 -19.61
CA ARG A 60 -5.82 -14.72 -19.47
C ARG A 60 -6.10 -14.30 -18.03
N LEU A 61 -5.71 -15.11 -17.03
CA LEU A 61 -5.92 -14.81 -15.60
C LEU A 61 -4.75 -13.99 -15.03
N ALA A 62 -4.57 -12.77 -15.54
CA ALA A 62 -3.53 -11.85 -15.08
C ALA A 62 -4.13 -10.56 -14.49
N PRO A 63 -3.62 -10.04 -13.36
CA PRO A 63 -3.98 -8.72 -12.85
C PRO A 63 -3.76 -7.60 -13.86
N ARG A 64 -4.63 -6.60 -13.86
CA ARG A 64 -4.39 -5.35 -14.59
C ARG A 64 -3.13 -4.68 -14.03
N THR A 65 -2.29 -4.15 -14.92
CA THR A 65 -1.04 -3.45 -14.55
C THR A 65 -1.02 -1.97 -14.92
N HIS A 66 -2.04 -1.47 -15.60
CA HIS A 66 -2.12 -0.10 -16.10
C HIS A 66 -3.38 0.59 -15.59
N PHE A 67 -3.21 1.71 -14.87
CA PHE A 67 -4.27 2.38 -14.13
C PHE A 67 -4.40 3.84 -14.53
N THR A 68 -5.61 4.38 -14.50
CA THR A 68 -5.88 5.82 -14.64
C THR A 68 -6.74 6.28 -13.48
N MET A 69 -6.16 7.12 -12.62
CA MET A 69 -6.73 7.51 -11.33
C MET A 69 -6.53 9.01 -11.13
N LYS A 70 -7.61 9.73 -10.81
CA LYS A 70 -7.55 11.12 -10.39
C LYS A 70 -7.22 11.22 -8.91
N ASP A 71 -6.52 12.28 -8.53
CA ASP A 71 -6.13 12.62 -7.17
C ASP A 71 -7.31 12.94 -6.23
N ASP A 72 -8.44 13.37 -6.80
CA ASP A 72 -9.69 13.57 -6.06
C ASP A 72 -10.43 12.27 -5.71
N GLY A 73 -9.99 11.10 -6.19
CA GLY A 73 -10.65 9.81 -6.00
C GLY A 73 -11.90 9.57 -6.88
N SER A 74 -12.34 10.55 -7.68
CA SER A 74 -13.57 10.45 -8.48
C SER A 74 -13.51 9.40 -9.59
N SER A 75 -12.32 8.84 -9.87
CA SER A 75 -12.16 7.69 -10.76
C SER A 75 -12.99 6.47 -10.32
N GLY A 76 -13.25 6.27 -9.02
CA GLY A 76 -14.06 5.15 -8.52
C GLY A 76 -15.51 5.14 -9.03
N ALA A 77 -16.03 6.29 -9.48
CA ALA A 77 -17.35 6.41 -10.07
C ALA A 77 -17.43 5.96 -11.54
N THR A 78 -16.29 5.67 -12.19
CA THR A 78 -16.21 5.39 -13.64
C THR A 78 -15.31 4.22 -14.00
N GLN A 79 -14.28 3.94 -13.22
CA GLN A 79 -13.49 2.72 -13.33
C GLN A 79 -14.25 1.58 -12.64
N GLY A 80 -14.35 0.42 -13.31
CA GLY A 80 -14.68 -0.83 -12.60
C GLY A 80 -13.56 -1.23 -11.66
N GLY A 81 -13.79 -2.18 -10.75
CA GLY A 81 -12.85 -2.50 -9.68
C GLY A 81 -11.47 -2.97 -10.17
N GLU A 82 -11.38 -3.67 -11.31
CA GLU A 82 -10.09 -4.01 -11.94
C GLU A 82 -9.31 -2.79 -12.46
N GLY A 83 -9.97 -1.65 -12.65
CA GLY A 83 -9.38 -0.37 -13.07
C GLY A 83 -8.83 0.45 -11.90
N ILE A 84 -8.97 -0.03 -10.66
CA ILE A 84 -8.47 0.60 -9.44
C ILE A 84 -7.22 -0.18 -8.98
N PRO A 85 -6.09 0.49 -8.64
CA PRO A 85 -4.93 -0.18 -8.06
C PRO A 85 -5.32 -0.94 -6.79
N ASN A 86 -4.94 -2.21 -6.67
CA ASN A 86 -5.18 -2.94 -5.43
C ASN A 86 -4.28 -2.41 -4.31
N ILE A 87 -4.87 -2.14 -3.14
CA ILE A 87 -4.19 -1.46 -2.04
C ILE A 87 -2.95 -2.20 -1.53
N ASP A 88 -2.94 -3.54 -1.52
CA ASP A 88 -1.79 -4.32 -1.04
C ASP A 88 -0.64 -4.34 -2.04
N SER A 89 -0.95 -4.35 -3.34
CA SER A 89 0.05 -4.14 -4.39
C SER A 89 0.67 -2.75 -4.31
N VAL A 90 -0.11 -1.73 -3.95
CA VAL A 90 0.37 -0.35 -3.71
C VAL A 90 1.31 -0.32 -2.50
N LYS A 91 0.91 -0.89 -1.35
CA LYS A 91 1.78 -1.03 -0.16
C LYS A 91 3.11 -1.70 -0.51
N LYS A 92 3.08 -2.87 -1.18
CA LYS A 92 4.30 -3.58 -1.61
C LYS A 92 5.16 -2.77 -2.58
N THR A 93 4.55 -1.95 -3.44
CA THR A 93 5.27 -1.03 -4.34
C THR A 93 5.99 0.07 -3.55
N ILE A 94 5.33 0.67 -2.54
CA ILE A 94 5.92 1.66 -1.63
C ILE A 94 7.09 1.04 -0.83
N TYR A 95 6.88 -0.14 -0.27
CA TYR A 95 7.87 -0.93 0.48
C TYR A 95 9.15 -1.17 -0.34
N ALA A 96 9.01 -1.61 -1.60
CA ALA A 96 10.13 -1.82 -2.51
C ALA A 96 10.87 -0.51 -2.85
N TYR A 97 10.15 0.60 -3.03
CA TYR A 97 10.70 1.92 -3.34
C TYR A 97 11.54 2.52 -2.20
N TYR A 98 11.10 2.34 -0.94
CA TYR A 98 11.85 2.78 0.24
C TYR A 98 12.91 1.77 0.72
N GLY A 99 12.92 0.54 0.19
CA GLY A 99 13.88 -0.51 0.57
C GLY A 99 13.51 -1.24 1.87
N ASP A 100 12.23 -1.29 2.21
CA ASP A 100 11.65 -2.03 3.34
C ASP A 100 10.74 -3.15 2.80
N PRO A 101 11.30 -4.25 2.25
CA PRO A 101 10.50 -5.33 1.64
C PRO A 101 9.54 -6.02 2.62
N SER A 102 9.66 -5.74 3.92
CA SER A 102 8.85 -6.29 5.01
C SER A 102 7.64 -5.43 5.40
N GLY A 103 7.58 -4.16 5.01
CA GLY A 103 6.55 -3.22 5.48
C GLY A 103 6.58 -2.96 6.98
N THR A 104 7.78 -3.01 7.60
CA THR A 104 7.94 -2.84 9.05
C THR A 104 8.14 -1.37 9.46
N GLY A 105 8.29 -0.45 8.51
CA GLY A 105 8.68 0.95 8.78
C GLY A 105 10.20 1.16 8.75
N ALA A 106 10.98 0.10 8.54
CA ALA A 106 12.44 0.13 8.51
C ALA A 106 12.98 0.41 7.10
N ALA A 107 12.72 1.62 6.58
CA ALA A 107 13.26 2.05 5.29
C ALA A 107 14.80 2.03 5.25
N SER A 108 15.36 1.77 4.07
CA SER A 108 16.79 1.80 3.85
C SER A 108 17.30 3.24 3.86
N THR A 109 18.23 3.55 4.77
CA THR A 109 18.84 4.88 4.92
C THR A 109 20.00 5.16 3.97
N SER A 110 20.44 4.15 3.20
CA SER A 110 21.66 4.22 2.39
C SER A 110 21.53 3.63 0.98
N SER A 111 20.56 2.75 0.72
CA SER A 111 20.44 2.06 -0.57
C SER A 111 18.99 1.65 -0.85
N SER A 112 18.27 2.48 -1.60
CA SER A 112 16.95 2.18 -2.18
C SER A 112 16.70 3.07 -3.42
N PRO A 113 15.65 2.78 -4.21
CA PRO A 113 15.15 3.70 -5.23
C PRO A 113 14.90 5.12 -4.69
N TYR A 114 14.24 5.26 -3.52
CA TYR A 114 14.02 6.55 -2.85
C TYR A 114 15.34 7.30 -2.57
N ILE A 115 16.33 6.65 -1.96
CA ILE A 115 17.65 7.27 -1.68
C ILE A 115 18.33 7.74 -2.97
N SER A 116 18.25 6.93 -4.03
CA SER A 116 18.86 7.22 -5.33
C SER A 116 18.17 8.38 -6.05
N GLU A 117 16.84 8.43 -5.99
CA GLU A 117 16.03 9.51 -6.55
C GLU A 117 16.25 10.82 -5.78
N MET A 118 16.17 10.81 -4.45
CA MET A 118 16.41 11.98 -3.59
C MET A 118 17.82 12.54 -3.77
N GLY A 119 18.86 11.69 -3.74
CA GLY A 119 20.24 12.13 -4.01
C GLY A 119 20.37 12.78 -5.39
N SER A 120 19.70 12.23 -6.41
CA SER A 120 19.69 12.78 -7.77
C SER A 120 18.93 14.12 -7.87
N ILE A 121 17.81 14.26 -7.16
CA ILE A 121 17.01 15.49 -7.08
C ILE A 121 17.81 16.61 -6.42
N LEU A 122 18.30 16.38 -5.19
CA LEU A 122 19.02 17.37 -4.41
C LEU A 122 20.34 17.77 -5.09
N ALA A 123 21.07 16.82 -5.69
CA ALA A 123 22.28 17.13 -6.44
C ALA A 123 22.01 17.99 -7.70
N ARG A 124 20.87 17.81 -8.38
CA ARG A 124 20.46 18.69 -9.49
C ARG A 124 20.14 20.10 -8.98
N GLN A 125 19.31 20.22 -7.95
CA GLN A 125 18.89 21.53 -7.41
C GLN A 125 20.09 22.30 -6.85
N ARG A 126 21.01 21.62 -6.15
CA ARG A 126 22.20 22.23 -5.54
C ARG A 126 23.12 22.90 -6.55
N ARG A 127 23.16 22.40 -7.80
CA ARG A 127 23.92 23.03 -8.89
C ARG A 127 23.27 24.31 -9.44
N GLN A 128 21.96 24.50 -9.20
CA GLN A 128 21.23 25.71 -9.63
C GLN A 128 21.29 26.83 -8.58
N LEU A 129 21.47 26.50 -7.30
CA LEU A 129 21.50 27.48 -6.20
C LEU A 129 22.44 28.69 -6.44
N PRO A 130 23.68 28.55 -6.96
CA PRO A 130 24.54 29.70 -7.22
C PRO A 130 24.01 30.66 -8.29
N HIS A 131 23.25 30.15 -9.27
CA HIS A 131 22.60 30.98 -10.29
C HIS A 131 21.44 31.77 -9.70
N LEU A 132 20.51 31.07 -9.03
CA LEU A 132 19.35 31.68 -8.36
C LEU A 132 19.78 32.77 -7.37
N LEU A 133 20.88 32.54 -6.63
CA LEU A 133 21.46 33.51 -5.71
C LEU A 133 21.99 34.77 -6.42
N ALA A 134 22.64 34.59 -7.56
CA ALA A 134 23.22 35.69 -8.34
C ALA A 134 22.13 36.53 -9.00
N GLU A 135 21.08 35.89 -9.52
CA GLU A 135 19.92 36.49 -10.16
C GLU A 135 19.14 37.37 -9.17
N ALA A 136 18.72 36.83 -8.02
CA ALA A 136 18.04 37.60 -6.98
C ALA A 136 18.88 38.79 -6.46
N LYS A 137 20.20 38.59 -6.28
CA LYS A 137 21.12 39.68 -5.89
C LYS A 137 21.27 40.77 -6.97
N HIS A 138 21.25 40.39 -8.25
CA HIS A 138 21.25 41.34 -9.36
C HIS A 138 19.98 42.20 -9.38
N HIS A 139 18.85 41.64 -8.97
CA HIS A 139 17.58 42.37 -8.79
C HIS A 139 17.45 43.10 -7.44
N HIS A 140 18.55 43.21 -6.67
CA HIS A 140 18.60 43.82 -5.33
C HIS A 140 17.63 43.19 -4.30
N ALA A 141 17.22 41.94 -4.52
CA ALA A 141 16.30 41.22 -3.67
C ALA A 141 16.98 40.58 -2.45
N LYS A 142 16.18 40.11 -1.48
CA LYS A 142 16.66 39.31 -0.35
C LYS A 142 16.34 37.82 -0.63
N PRO A 143 17.29 37.05 -1.18
CA PRO A 143 17.02 35.69 -1.63
C PRO A 143 16.67 34.76 -0.47
N ALA A 144 15.57 34.03 -0.61
CA ALA A 144 15.03 33.11 0.36
C ALA A 144 14.66 31.75 -0.25
N ILE A 145 14.66 30.71 0.58
CA ILE A 145 14.17 29.38 0.23
C ILE A 145 13.18 28.93 1.31
N VAL A 146 12.02 28.45 0.88
CA VAL A 146 10.98 27.89 1.75
C VAL A 146 11.04 26.36 1.68
N PHE A 147 10.99 25.70 2.83
CA PHE A 147 10.92 24.25 2.96
C PHE A 147 9.72 23.84 3.80
N ASP A 148 9.01 22.79 3.40
CA ASP A 148 8.11 22.06 4.31
C ASP A 148 8.87 21.21 5.37
N ALA A 149 8.15 20.76 6.40
CA ALA A 149 8.65 19.83 7.41
C ALA A 149 8.54 18.35 7.00
N ASP A 150 7.33 17.83 6.82
CA ASP A 150 7.03 16.40 6.79
C ASP A 150 7.36 15.79 5.42
N ASP A 151 8.12 14.71 5.40
CA ASP A 151 8.75 14.09 4.21
C ASP A 151 9.58 15.03 3.31
N THR A 152 9.73 16.28 3.71
CA THR A 152 10.57 17.30 3.07
C THR A 152 11.88 17.52 3.82
N THR A 153 11.84 17.75 5.14
CA THR A 153 13.03 17.91 5.99
C THR A 153 13.11 16.89 7.13
N LEU A 154 11.95 16.48 7.69
CA LEU A 154 11.76 15.42 8.68
C LEU A 154 11.05 14.24 8.01
N TRP A 155 11.66 13.06 8.05
CA TRP A 155 11.18 11.88 7.33
C TRP A 155 10.20 11.06 8.19
N THR A 156 8.99 10.87 7.69
CA THR A 156 7.84 10.31 8.42
C THR A 156 7.61 8.83 8.16
N TYR A 157 8.29 8.21 7.18
CA TYR A 157 8.03 6.83 6.73
C TYR A 157 7.92 5.80 7.87
N GLN A 158 8.75 5.88 8.91
CA GLN A 158 8.67 4.94 10.03
C GLN A 158 7.38 5.12 10.85
N MET A 159 6.88 6.34 11.00
CA MET A 159 5.58 6.61 11.62
C MET A 159 4.45 6.10 10.71
N GLU A 160 4.46 6.47 9.44
CA GLU A 160 3.41 6.12 8.47
C GLU A 160 3.31 4.60 8.27
N VAL A 161 4.43 3.91 8.02
CA VAL A 161 4.43 2.47 7.73
C VAL A 161 4.62 1.61 8.98
N GLY A 162 5.48 2.01 9.92
CA GLY A 162 5.79 1.23 11.10
C GLY A 162 4.65 1.22 12.12
N ASP A 163 4.24 2.41 12.55
CA ASP A 163 3.29 2.58 13.66
C ASP A 163 1.84 2.73 13.17
N MET A 164 1.59 3.55 12.14
CA MET A 164 0.24 3.86 11.65
C MET A 164 -0.28 2.88 10.59
N LYS A 165 0.59 2.13 9.90
CA LYS A 165 0.21 1.24 8.78
C LYS A 165 -0.59 1.96 7.68
N PHE A 166 -0.22 3.21 7.39
CA PHE A 166 -0.90 4.19 6.54
C PHE A 166 -2.27 4.66 7.06
N VAL A 167 -2.61 4.44 8.33
CA VAL A 167 -3.86 4.89 8.96
C VAL A 167 -3.57 6.09 9.86
N PHE A 168 -3.38 7.26 9.22
CA PHE A 168 -3.05 8.50 9.94
C PHE A 168 -4.13 8.86 10.97
N THR A 169 -3.70 9.13 12.21
CA THR A 169 -4.50 9.87 13.19
C THR A 169 -3.62 10.87 13.94
N PRO A 170 -4.17 12.04 14.35
CA PRO A 170 -3.42 12.99 15.19
C PRO A 170 -2.93 12.36 16.50
N ALA A 171 -3.70 11.44 17.08
CA ALA A 171 -3.34 10.73 18.31
C ALA A 171 -2.13 9.81 18.14
N ALA A 172 -1.98 9.16 16.97
CA ALA A 172 -0.81 8.35 16.65
C ALA A 172 0.42 9.20 16.24
N GLN A 173 0.21 10.41 15.69
CA GLN A 173 1.30 11.34 15.37
C GLN A 173 1.89 11.99 16.63
N GLN A 174 1.06 12.29 17.62
CA GLN A 174 1.44 13.07 18.81
C GLN A 174 2.72 12.55 19.52
N PRO A 175 2.89 11.23 19.80
CA PRO A 175 4.11 10.72 20.45
C PRO A 175 5.39 10.86 19.61
N TRP A 176 5.26 10.96 18.29
CA TRP A 176 6.38 11.17 17.36
C TRP A 176 6.86 12.61 17.37
N VAL A 177 5.92 13.56 17.41
CA VAL A 177 6.22 14.98 17.53
C VAL A 177 6.80 15.28 18.92
N ASP A 178 6.11 14.91 20.00
CA ASP A 178 6.52 15.23 21.37
C ASP A 178 7.86 14.59 21.74
N GLY A 179 8.11 13.37 21.23
CA GLY A 179 9.37 12.65 21.40
C GLY A 179 10.49 13.05 20.42
N GLU A 180 10.23 14.00 19.51
CA GLU A 180 11.16 14.46 18.47
C GLU A 180 11.80 13.29 17.71
N ARG A 181 10.94 12.35 17.26
CA ARG A 181 11.38 11.03 16.78
C ARG A 181 11.73 10.98 15.29
N PHE A 182 11.39 12.02 14.53
CA PHE A 182 11.56 11.99 13.09
C PHE A 182 13.04 12.12 12.71
N PRO A 183 13.62 11.16 11.96
CA PRO A 183 14.94 11.35 11.35
C PRO A 183 14.89 12.44 10.28
N ALA A 184 16.05 12.95 9.84
CA ALA A 184 16.09 13.84 8.69
C ALA A 184 15.77 13.09 7.38
N VAL A 185 15.19 13.81 6.43
CA VAL A 185 15.10 13.35 5.03
C VAL A 185 16.51 13.17 4.45
N PRO A 186 16.82 12.01 3.83
CA PRO A 186 18.16 11.71 3.32
C PRO A 186 18.73 12.79 2.40
N GLY A 187 19.91 13.32 2.77
CA GLY A 187 20.63 14.37 2.04
C GLY A 187 20.10 15.80 2.23
N MET A 188 18.95 15.99 2.89
CA MET A 188 18.33 17.32 3.02
C MET A 188 19.06 18.24 4.03
N VAL A 189 19.65 17.69 5.09
CA VAL A 189 20.47 18.47 6.06
C VAL A 189 21.60 19.22 5.37
N ASP A 190 22.39 18.53 4.54
CA ASP A 190 23.48 19.14 3.79
C ASP A 190 22.96 20.14 2.76
N PHE A 191 21.83 19.84 2.09
CA PHE A 191 21.22 20.74 1.11
C PHE A 191 20.78 22.07 1.75
N VAL A 192 20.03 22.02 2.85
CA VAL A 192 19.53 23.19 3.58
C VAL A 192 20.68 24.00 4.20
N ASN A 193 21.57 23.34 4.93
CA ASN A 193 22.66 24.02 5.63
C ASN A 193 23.67 24.65 4.63
N ASP A 194 23.87 24.05 3.45
CA ASP A 194 24.73 24.65 2.44
C ASP A 194 24.04 25.79 1.67
N ALA A 195 22.71 25.77 1.53
CA ALA A 195 21.97 26.94 1.04
C ALA A 195 22.08 28.14 2.02
N GLU A 196 21.95 27.90 3.33
CA GLU A 196 22.19 28.93 4.35
C GLU A 196 23.62 29.50 4.24
N LYS A 197 24.65 28.64 4.15
CA LYS A 197 26.06 29.07 4.00
C LYS A 197 26.32 29.85 2.70
N MET A 198 25.58 29.59 1.62
CA MET A 198 25.65 30.40 0.38
C MET A 198 25.06 31.80 0.56
N GLY A 199 24.26 32.04 1.61
CA GLY A 199 23.63 33.33 1.91
C GLY A 199 22.16 33.43 1.49
N PHE A 200 21.46 32.30 1.37
CA PHE A 200 20.00 32.29 1.32
C PHE A 200 19.40 32.45 2.72
N THR A 201 18.30 33.19 2.84
CA THR A 201 17.47 33.16 4.05
C THR A 201 16.54 31.95 4.00
N VAL A 202 16.74 31.00 4.91
CA VAL A 202 15.90 29.81 4.98
C VAL A 202 14.67 30.06 5.86
N PHE A 203 13.51 29.59 5.38
CA PHE A 203 12.24 29.55 6.10
C PHE A 203 11.67 28.13 6.12
N GLY A 204 11.06 27.75 7.23
CA GLY A 204 10.22 26.55 7.32
C GLY A 204 8.74 26.91 7.24
N LEU A 205 7.93 26.09 6.56
CA LEU A 205 6.50 26.31 6.37
C LEU A 205 5.72 24.99 6.35
N THR A 206 5.13 24.61 7.48
CA THR A 206 4.49 23.30 7.67
C THR A 206 2.99 23.36 7.99
N GLY A 207 2.28 22.29 7.64
CA GLY A 207 0.89 22.06 8.06
C GLY A 207 0.73 21.67 9.53
N ARG A 208 1.81 21.31 10.23
CA ARG A 208 1.83 21.05 11.68
C ARG A 208 1.31 22.27 12.46
N THR A 209 0.66 22.02 13.59
CA THR A 209 -0.01 23.08 14.36
C THR A 209 0.96 23.90 15.23
N ASP A 210 0.55 25.09 15.66
CA ASP A 210 1.37 25.93 16.56
C ASP A 210 1.76 25.22 17.86
N SER A 211 0.92 24.34 18.40
CA SER A 211 1.27 23.49 19.55
C SER A 211 2.43 22.52 19.28
N GLN A 212 2.67 22.17 18.01
CA GLN A 212 3.76 21.29 17.57
C GLN A 212 5.04 22.05 17.19
N LYS A 213 5.03 23.39 17.20
CA LYS A 213 6.13 24.23 16.68
C LYS A 213 7.46 24.02 17.42
N SER A 214 7.45 24.10 18.74
CA SER A 214 8.65 23.96 19.59
C SER A 214 9.33 22.61 19.36
N HIS A 215 8.55 21.52 19.44
CA HIS A 215 9.02 20.17 19.18
C HIS A 215 9.53 19.98 17.75
N THR A 216 8.88 20.57 16.75
CA THR A 216 9.33 20.46 15.35
C THR A 216 10.67 21.17 15.12
N VAL A 217 10.84 22.39 15.63
CA VAL A 217 12.11 23.14 15.54
C VAL A 217 13.22 22.44 16.32
N SER A 218 12.91 21.90 17.51
CA SER A 218 13.85 21.12 18.32
C SER A 218 14.29 19.83 17.62
N ASN A 219 13.34 19.09 17.01
CA ASN A 219 13.63 17.90 16.22
C ASN A 219 14.53 18.24 15.00
N LEU A 220 14.29 19.36 14.30
CA LEU A 220 15.13 19.81 13.19
C LEU A 220 16.57 20.09 13.66
N ALA A 221 16.74 20.83 14.76
CA ALA A 221 18.06 21.09 15.34
C ALA A 221 18.77 19.79 15.78
N LYS A 222 18.03 18.87 16.43
CA LYS A 222 18.50 17.55 16.88
C LYS A 222 19.02 16.66 15.74
N VAL A 223 18.45 16.75 14.54
CA VAL A 223 18.92 16.00 13.35
C VAL A 223 19.93 16.78 12.48
N GLY A 224 20.37 17.95 12.93
CA GLY A 224 21.52 18.67 12.36
C GLY A 224 21.21 19.89 11.50
N TYR A 225 19.96 20.35 11.41
CA TYR A 225 19.65 21.60 10.70
C TYR A 225 20.04 22.83 11.54
N THR A 226 20.77 23.78 10.93
CA THR A 226 21.08 25.09 11.55
C THR A 226 20.14 26.19 11.11
N ALA A 227 19.52 26.04 9.94
CA ALA A 227 18.88 27.13 9.21
C ALA A 227 17.42 27.47 9.61
N PHE A 228 16.85 26.77 10.59
CA PHE A 228 15.45 26.88 11.01
C PHE A 228 15.27 27.45 12.43
N PRO A 229 15.64 28.71 12.71
CA PRO A 229 15.30 29.32 13.98
C PRO A 229 13.80 29.63 14.06
N SER A 230 13.26 29.65 15.28
CA SER A 230 11.81 29.64 15.54
C SER A 230 11.06 30.81 14.90
N GLU A 231 11.68 31.99 14.78
CA GLU A 231 11.07 33.18 14.15
C GLU A 231 10.94 33.08 12.63
N ARG A 232 11.67 32.15 11.97
CA ARG A 232 11.56 31.85 10.53
C ARG A 232 10.88 30.51 10.24
N PHE A 233 10.26 29.89 11.24
CA PHE A 233 9.54 28.63 11.10
C PHE A 233 8.03 28.84 11.30
N PHE A 234 7.25 28.70 10.25
CA PHE A 234 5.80 28.93 10.26
C PHE A 234 5.04 27.60 10.38
N THR A 235 4.19 27.54 11.41
CA THR A 235 3.21 26.48 11.68
C THR A 235 1.80 26.95 11.41
N LYS A 236 0.89 26.02 11.17
CA LYS A 236 -0.53 26.32 11.00
C LYS A 236 -1.14 26.64 12.36
N PHE A 237 -1.99 27.66 12.41
CA PHE A 237 -2.69 28.03 13.65
C PHE A 237 -3.56 26.87 14.16
N ASN A 238 -3.63 26.72 15.48
CA ASN A 238 -4.44 25.68 16.13
C ASN A 238 -5.93 25.81 15.73
N SER A 239 -6.65 24.68 15.66
CA SER A 239 -8.09 24.69 15.40
C SER A 239 -8.84 25.54 16.44
N GLY A 240 -9.66 26.49 15.99
CA GLY A 240 -10.38 27.43 16.85
C GLY A 240 -9.58 28.66 17.31
N ALA A 241 -8.28 28.75 17.01
CA ALA A 241 -7.50 29.96 17.23
C ALA A 241 -7.76 31.01 16.12
N THR A 242 -7.52 32.27 16.44
CA THR A 242 -7.50 33.36 15.45
C THR A 242 -6.29 33.19 14.52
N PRO A 243 -6.47 33.22 13.18
CA PRO A 243 -5.34 33.20 12.25
C PRO A 243 -4.38 34.39 12.45
N PRO A 244 -3.10 34.25 12.07
CA PRO A 244 -2.19 35.38 11.93
C PRO A 244 -2.78 36.49 11.05
N SER A 245 -2.53 37.75 11.39
CA SER A 245 -3.18 38.91 10.74
C SER A 245 -2.92 39.07 9.24
N TYR A 246 -1.89 38.42 8.70
CA TYR A 246 -1.64 38.35 7.24
C TYR A 246 -2.60 37.40 6.50
N LEU A 247 -3.31 36.52 7.22
CA LEU A 247 -4.39 35.69 6.70
C LEU A 247 -5.74 36.35 7.07
N SER A 248 -6.48 36.79 6.06
CA SER A 248 -7.75 37.51 6.25
C SER A 248 -8.92 36.81 5.55
N SER A 249 -10.13 37.32 5.78
CA SER A 249 -11.36 36.85 5.11
C SER A 249 -11.38 37.09 3.59
N SER A 250 -10.47 37.91 3.06
CA SER A 250 -10.26 38.05 1.61
C SER A 250 -9.30 37.00 1.03
N TRP A 251 -8.60 36.27 1.89
CA TRP A 251 -7.61 35.25 1.50
C TRP A 251 -8.11 33.83 1.73
N CYS A 252 -8.67 33.55 2.91
CA CYS A 252 -9.20 32.22 3.24
C CYS A 252 -10.71 32.19 3.03
N SER A 253 -11.17 31.37 2.09
CA SER A 253 -12.57 31.21 1.67
C SER A 253 -13.52 30.80 2.81
N ALA A 254 -13.00 30.16 3.85
CA ALA A 254 -13.75 29.69 5.02
C ALA A 254 -13.33 30.38 6.34
N TYR A 255 -12.81 31.62 6.27
CA TYR A 255 -12.28 32.38 7.41
C TYR A 255 -13.22 32.34 8.64
N PRO A 256 -12.72 32.07 9.86
CA PRO A 256 -11.31 32.00 10.28
C PRO A 256 -10.59 30.67 9.97
N LYS A 257 -11.18 29.76 9.19
CA LYS A 257 -10.48 28.55 8.71
C LYS A 257 -9.78 28.82 7.38
N CYS A 258 -8.62 28.19 7.20
CA CYS A 258 -7.90 28.14 5.94
C CYS A 258 -7.59 26.67 5.60
N THR A 259 -7.76 26.29 4.33
CA THR A 259 -7.18 25.07 3.76
C THR A 259 -5.66 25.08 3.89
N THR A 260 -4.99 23.95 3.66
CA THR A 260 -3.52 23.89 3.71
C THR A 260 -2.90 24.75 2.60
N VAL A 261 -3.48 24.75 1.39
CA VAL A 261 -3.03 25.61 0.27
C VAL A 261 -3.18 27.09 0.60
N GLU A 262 -4.38 27.52 1.06
CA GLU A 262 -4.59 28.93 1.44
C GLU A 262 -3.63 29.37 2.55
N TYR A 263 -3.44 28.55 3.59
CA TYR A 263 -2.48 28.84 4.65
C TYR A 263 -1.05 28.99 4.09
N LYS A 264 -0.53 27.99 3.37
CA LYS A 264 0.86 28.01 2.89
C LYS A 264 1.11 29.13 1.87
N ALA A 265 0.22 29.30 0.89
CA ALA A 265 0.34 30.39 -0.08
C ALA A 265 0.23 31.77 0.58
N GLY A 266 -0.65 31.93 1.58
CA GLY A 266 -0.78 33.18 2.34
C GLY A 266 0.47 33.51 3.16
N THR A 267 1.13 32.51 3.73
CA THR A 267 2.40 32.69 4.44
C THR A 267 3.56 32.99 3.48
N ARG A 268 3.63 32.37 2.30
CA ARG A 268 4.62 32.76 1.27
C ARG A 268 4.39 34.19 0.77
N ARG A 269 3.13 34.58 0.55
CA ARG A 269 2.76 35.98 0.26
C ARG A 269 3.23 36.94 1.37
N HIS A 270 3.09 36.57 2.64
CA HIS A 270 3.59 37.36 3.76
C HIS A 270 5.12 37.51 3.73
N ILE A 271 5.85 36.41 3.48
CA ILE A 271 7.31 36.41 3.33
C ILE A 271 7.76 37.35 2.20
N GLU A 272 7.11 37.31 1.04
CA GLU A 272 7.46 38.20 -0.07
C GLU A 272 7.04 39.65 0.16
N LYS A 273 5.77 39.90 0.49
CA LYS A 273 5.15 41.23 0.37
C LYS A 273 5.26 42.06 1.65
N ASP A 274 5.29 41.40 2.82
CA ASP A 274 5.31 42.09 4.11
C ASP A 274 6.71 42.06 4.74
N LEU A 275 7.46 40.96 4.57
CA LEU A 275 8.84 40.82 5.08
C LEU A 275 9.92 41.24 4.05
N GLY A 276 9.54 41.35 2.77
CA GLY A 276 10.40 41.84 1.69
C GLY A 276 11.51 40.85 1.30
N TYR A 277 11.21 39.56 1.32
CA TYR A 277 12.06 38.50 0.76
C TYR A 277 11.64 38.13 -0.66
N ASP A 278 12.49 37.35 -1.31
CA ASP A 278 12.30 36.86 -2.68
C ASP A 278 12.50 35.35 -2.67
N ILE A 279 11.41 34.59 -2.86
CA ILE A 279 11.40 33.14 -2.65
C ILE A 279 11.84 32.46 -3.95
N VAL A 280 13.15 32.41 -4.19
CA VAL A 280 13.70 31.84 -5.44
C VAL A 280 13.38 30.36 -5.61
N LEU A 281 13.12 29.66 -4.50
CA LEU A 281 12.84 28.23 -4.46
C LEU A 281 11.89 27.89 -3.31
N ASN A 282 10.86 27.11 -3.62
CA ASN A 282 9.93 26.52 -2.66
C ASN A 282 9.99 24.99 -2.77
N VAL A 283 10.22 24.29 -1.65
CA VAL A 283 10.48 22.84 -1.61
C VAL A 283 9.44 22.14 -0.74
N GLY A 284 8.82 21.10 -1.26
CA GLY A 284 7.80 20.33 -0.55
C GLY A 284 7.51 18.97 -1.18
N ASP A 285 6.98 18.05 -0.39
CA ASP A 285 6.60 16.70 -0.80
C ASP A 285 5.13 16.63 -1.30
N GLN A 286 4.32 17.66 -1.04
CA GLN A 286 2.93 17.75 -1.49
C GLN A 286 2.73 18.92 -2.46
N PHE A 287 1.73 18.80 -3.34
CA PHE A 287 1.37 19.92 -4.22
C PHE A 287 0.83 21.12 -3.43
N SER A 288 0.22 20.90 -2.27
CA SER A 288 -0.23 21.94 -1.34
C SER A 288 0.87 22.85 -0.82
N ASP A 289 2.12 22.42 -0.89
CA ASP A 289 3.28 23.17 -0.43
C ASP A 289 3.73 24.18 -1.49
N LEU A 290 3.46 23.84 -2.75
CA LEU A 290 3.98 24.50 -3.95
C LEU A 290 2.94 25.41 -4.61
N GLN A 291 1.66 25.01 -4.59
CA GLN A 291 0.54 25.72 -5.21
C GLN A 291 0.24 27.07 -4.55
N GLY A 292 -0.27 28.01 -5.35
CA GLY A 292 -0.70 29.34 -4.95
C GLY A 292 0.37 30.43 -5.15
N GLY A 293 1.43 30.18 -5.91
CA GLY A 293 2.47 31.16 -6.25
C GLY A 293 3.36 31.64 -5.08
N PHE A 294 3.90 32.85 -5.21
CA PHE A 294 4.86 33.49 -4.29
C PHE A 294 6.15 32.66 -4.12
N ALA A 295 6.68 32.17 -5.25
CA ALA A 295 8.03 31.66 -5.42
C ALA A 295 8.38 31.62 -6.92
N ASP A 296 9.64 31.85 -7.28
CA ASP A 296 10.10 31.78 -8.69
C ASP A 296 10.07 30.35 -9.22
N THR A 297 10.53 29.40 -8.40
CA THR A 297 10.61 27.98 -8.76
C THR A 297 10.12 27.08 -7.63
N ALA A 298 9.62 25.90 -8.01
CA ALA A 298 9.09 24.91 -7.09
C ALA A 298 9.80 23.57 -7.30
N LEU A 299 10.16 22.91 -6.20
CA LEU A 299 10.74 21.57 -6.19
C LEU A 299 9.81 20.59 -5.46
N LYS A 300 9.13 19.75 -6.24
CA LYS A 300 8.35 18.62 -5.74
C LYS A 300 9.27 17.45 -5.39
N LEU A 301 9.19 17.01 -4.14
CA LEU A 301 9.81 15.77 -3.67
C LEU A 301 8.82 14.61 -3.79
N PRO A 302 9.30 13.37 -4.02
CA PRO A 302 8.43 12.21 -4.21
C PRO A 302 7.82 11.74 -2.88
N ASN A 303 6.49 11.66 -2.81
CA ASN A 303 5.79 11.02 -1.69
C ASN A 303 4.55 10.20 -2.11
N PRO A 304 4.59 8.85 -2.02
CA PRO A 304 3.43 7.98 -2.22
C PRO A 304 2.71 7.55 -0.92
N THR A 305 3.19 7.92 0.27
CA THR A 305 2.70 7.39 1.57
C THR A 305 1.45 8.09 2.10
N TYR A 306 1.25 9.39 1.83
CA TYR A 306 0.03 10.14 2.13
C TYR A 306 -0.28 11.21 1.08
N TYR A 307 -1.54 11.66 0.98
CA TYR A 307 -1.91 12.78 0.10
C TYR A 307 -2.66 13.89 0.82
N LEU A 308 -2.16 15.12 0.71
CA LEU A 308 -2.87 16.32 1.15
C LEU A 308 -3.69 16.91 -0.01
N PRO A 309 -5.02 17.11 0.17
CA PRO A 309 -5.86 17.76 -0.84
C PRO A 309 -5.28 19.11 -1.27
N SER A 310 -4.96 19.20 -2.57
CA SER A 310 -4.22 20.31 -3.18
C SER A 310 -5.08 21.02 -4.24
N PRO A 311 -6.19 21.69 -3.86
CA PRO A 311 -7.03 22.43 -4.79
C PRO A 311 -6.36 23.74 -5.23
N ASN A 312 -6.52 24.09 -6.51
CA ASN A 312 -6.17 25.42 -7.00
C ASN A 312 -6.90 26.51 -6.19
N LEU A 313 -6.20 27.59 -5.85
CA LEU A 313 -6.82 28.77 -5.24
C LEU A 313 -7.77 29.47 -6.24
N PRO A 314 -8.81 30.18 -5.76
CA PRO A 314 -9.73 30.92 -6.63
C PRO A 314 -8.98 31.88 -7.58
N GLY A 315 -9.18 31.70 -8.89
CA GLY A 315 -8.53 32.51 -9.94
C GLY A 315 -7.09 32.13 -10.27
N VAL A 316 -6.50 31.14 -9.59
CA VAL A 316 -5.15 30.61 -9.87
C VAL A 316 -5.26 29.32 -10.68
N PHE A 317 -4.41 29.15 -11.70
CA PHE A 317 -4.37 27.96 -12.54
C PHE A 317 -2.94 27.48 -12.76
N GLU A 318 -2.56 26.42 -12.05
CA GLU A 318 -1.19 25.88 -12.02
C GLU A 318 -1.15 24.44 -12.58
N PRO A 319 -1.44 24.20 -13.88
CA PRO A 319 -1.59 22.84 -14.44
C PRO A 319 -0.30 22.01 -14.44
N ARG A 320 0.84 22.60 -14.07
CA ARG A 320 2.13 21.92 -13.88
C ARG A 320 2.33 21.42 -12.43
N LEU A 321 1.53 21.90 -11.48
CA LEU A 321 1.49 21.48 -10.07
C LEU A 321 0.27 20.60 -9.83
N ALA A 322 0.22 19.48 -10.55
CA ALA A 322 -0.85 18.48 -10.48
C ALA A 322 -0.25 17.07 -10.37
N PRO A 323 -0.86 16.16 -9.58
CA PRO A 323 -0.42 14.77 -9.47
C PRO A 323 -0.42 14.02 -10.81
N ARG A 324 0.45 13.01 -10.92
CA ARG A 324 0.37 12.01 -11.98
C ARG A 324 -0.98 11.28 -11.88
N THR A 325 -1.63 11.04 -13.02
CA THR A 325 -2.93 10.34 -13.08
C THR A 325 -2.91 9.01 -13.83
N ARG A 326 -1.74 8.58 -14.34
CA ARG A 326 -1.57 7.32 -15.09
C ARG A 326 -0.40 6.53 -14.53
N PHE A 327 -0.63 5.28 -14.17
CA PHE A 327 0.34 4.45 -13.45
C PHE A 327 0.54 3.10 -14.14
N THR A 328 1.76 2.58 -14.10
CA THR A 328 2.07 1.20 -14.46
C THR A 328 2.63 0.52 -13.22
N MET A 329 1.92 -0.49 -12.70
CA MET A 329 2.22 -1.13 -11.43
C MET A 329 1.98 -2.64 -11.54
N ALA A 330 2.98 -3.43 -11.17
CA ALA A 330 2.91 -4.87 -11.07
C ALA A 330 2.20 -5.29 -9.76
N PRO A 331 1.41 -6.38 -9.76
CA PRO A 331 0.62 -6.81 -8.60
C PRO A 331 1.49 -7.29 -7.42
N ASP A 332 2.73 -7.70 -7.68
CA ASP A 332 3.70 -8.17 -6.69
C ASP A 332 4.45 -7.04 -5.96
N GLY A 333 4.31 -5.79 -6.41
CA GLY A 333 5.02 -4.63 -5.87
C GLY A 333 6.39 -4.37 -6.49
N SER A 334 6.88 -5.22 -7.42
CA SER A 334 8.20 -5.09 -8.04
C SER A 334 8.42 -3.76 -8.78
N SER A 335 7.34 -3.07 -9.17
CA SER A 335 7.42 -1.74 -9.78
C SER A 335 8.11 -0.69 -8.90
N GLY A 336 8.10 -0.83 -7.57
CA GLY A 336 8.80 0.09 -6.67
C GLY A 336 10.32 0.10 -6.86
N LEU A 337 10.88 -0.98 -7.43
CA LEU A 337 12.30 -1.08 -7.78
C LEU A 337 12.70 -0.27 -9.03
N THR A 338 11.73 0.22 -9.81
CA THR A 338 11.97 0.82 -11.15
C THR A 338 11.23 2.12 -11.40
N GLN A 339 10.09 2.35 -10.76
CA GLN A 339 9.38 3.63 -10.79
C GLN A 339 9.96 4.56 -9.72
N GLY A 340 10.15 5.84 -10.06
CA GLY A 340 10.31 6.89 -9.06
C GLY A 340 9.01 7.12 -8.28
N GLY A 341 9.05 7.83 -7.15
CA GLY A 341 7.90 7.91 -6.24
C GLY A 341 6.63 8.51 -6.85
N GLU A 342 6.77 9.52 -7.72
CA GLU A 342 5.64 10.09 -8.51
C GLU A 342 5.06 9.12 -9.55
N GLY A 343 5.73 7.99 -9.80
CA GLY A 343 5.27 6.89 -10.65
C GLY A 343 4.48 5.81 -9.89
N ILE A 344 4.37 5.92 -8.57
CA ILE A 344 3.63 5.00 -7.70
C ILE A 344 2.26 5.62 -7.37
N PRO A 345 1.14 4.87 -7.45
CA PRO A 345 -0.16 5.38 -6.99
C PRO A 345 -0.08 5.79 -5.51
N ASN A 346 -0.41 7.03 -5.20
CA ASN A 346 -0.44 7.49 -3.80
C ASN A 346 -1.56 6.77 -3.03
N ILE A 347 -1.23 6.21 -1.87
CA ILE A 347 -2.09 5.25 -1.18
C ILE A 347 -3.42 5.85 -0.71
N ASP A 348 -3.47 7.13 -0.30
CA ASP A 348 -4.72 7.77 0.14
C ASP A 348 -5.67 8.05 -1.02
N VAL A 349 -5.12 8.39 -2.19
CA VAL A 349 -5.88 8.52 -3.43
C VAL A 349 -6.49 7.17 -3.83
N VAL A 350 -5.76 6.07 -3.63
CA VAL A 350 -6.27 4.70 -3.86
C VAL A 350 -7.40 4.39 -2.89
N LYS A 351 -7.22 4.58 -1.56
CA LYS A 351 -8.29 4.39 -0.56
C LYS A 351 -9.54 5.20 -0.90
N LYS A 352 -9.38 6.48 -1.28
CA LYS A 352 -10.50 7.34 -1.66
C LYS A 352 -11.20 6.88 -2.94
N THR A 353 -10.44 6.39 -3.93
CA THR A 353 -10.98 5.79 -5.17
C THR A 353 -11.78 4.52 -4.87
N ILE A 354 -11.29 3.69 -3.96
CA ILE A 354 -11.98 2.49 -3.44
C ILE A 354 -13.29 2.90 -2.74
N ALA A 355 -13.26 3.89 -1.84
CA ALA A 355 -14.46 4.36 -1.13
C ALA A 355 -15.56 4.82 -2.10
N VAL A 356 -15.21 5.65 -3.09
CA VAL A 356 -16.16 6.11 -4.13
C VAL A 356 -16.74 4.94 -4.93
N TYR A 357 -15.93 3.92 -5.25
CA TYR A 357 -16.38 2.73 -5.99
C TYR A 357 -17.38 1.87 -5.21
N TYR A 358 -17.24 1.79 -3.88
CA TYR A 358 -18.18 1.09 -3.00
C TYR A 358 -19.32 1.98 -2.46
N GLY A 359 -19.37 3.26 -2.82
CA GLY A 359 -20.37 4.22 -2.32
C GLY A 359 -20.17 4.61 -0.84
N ASP A 360 -18.99 4.40 -0.29
CA ASP A 360 -18.63 4.78 1.07
C ASP A 360 -18.39 6.29 1.16
N THR A 361 -19.10 6.95 2.08
CA THR A 361 -19.03 8.40 2.31
C THR A 361 -17.83 8.85 3.15
N GLY A 362 -16.94 7.92 3.52
CA GLY A 362 -15.83 8.12 4.45
C GLY A 362 -16.11 7.60 5.86
N SER A 363 -17.14 6.75 6.02
CA SER A 363 -17.47 6.08 7.28
C SER A 363 -16.86 4.68 7.40
N GLY A 364 -16.22 4.18 6.34
CA GLY A 364 -15.69 2.81 6.27
C GLY A 364 -16.75 1.77 5.91
N THR A 365 -17.94 2.21 5.50
CA THR A 365 -19.10 1.35 5.23
C THR A 365 -19.64 1.62 3.82
N SER A 366 -19.74 0.58 3.01
CA SER A 366 -20.21 0.71 1.62
C SER A 366 -21.73 0.95 1.53
N ASP A 367 -22.18 1.62 0.47
CA ASP A 367 -23.61 1.65 0.12
C ASP A 367 -24.07 0.25 -0.33
N LYS A 368 -25.00 -0.35 0.44
CA LYS A 368 -25.57 -1.69 0.21
C LYS A 368 -26.70 -1.73 -0.83
N THR A 369 -27.05 -0.58 -1.42
CA THR A 369 -28.18 -0.40 -2.34
C THR A 369 -27.77 0.13 -3.71
N SER A 370 -26.89 1.14 -3.76
CA SER A 370 -26.57 1.89 -4.98
C SER A 370 -25.11 2.37 -5.02
N SER A 371 -24.23 1.52 -5.54
CA SER A 371 -22.81 1.87 -5.78
C SER A 371 -22.34 1.45 -7.18
N PRO A 372 -21.21 2.02 -7.67
CA PRO A 372 -20.50 1.51 -8.84
C PRO A 372 -20.19 0.00 -8.72
N TYR A 373 -19.76 -0.46 -7.54
CA TYR A 373 -19.56 -1.89 -7.23
C TYR A 373 -20.83 -2.74 -7.44
N ILE A 374 -21.97 -2.36 -6.84
CA ILE A 374 -23.24 -3.09 -7.01
C ILE A 374 -23.67 -3.13 -8.49
N SER A 375 -23.49 -2.01 -9.19
CA SER A 375 -23.84 -1.88 -10.61
C SER A 375 -22.96 -2.77 -11.49
N GLU A 376 -21.65 -2.84 -11.20
CA GLU A 376 -20.72 -3.72 -11.88
C GLU A 376 -21.00 -5.19 -11.58
N MET A 377 -21.18 -5.57 -10.31
CA MET A 377 -21.49 -6.93 -9.88
C MET A 377 -22.78 -7.45 -10.52
N THR A 378 -23.87 -6.67 -10.47
CA THR A 378 -25.15 -7.05 -11.08
C THR A 378 -25.02 -7.27 -12.57
N ARG A 379 -24.30 -6.39 -13.28
CA ARG A 379 -24.03 -6.51 -14.72
C ARG A 379 -23.17 -7.73 -15.04
N LEU A 380 -22.09 -7.96 -14.29
CA LEU A 380 -21.15 -9.06 -14.50
C LEU A 380 -21.85 -10.41 -14.28
N VAL A 381 -22.54 -10.57 -13.14
CA VAL A 381 -23.29 -11.79 -12.82
C VAL A 381 -24.34 -12.06 -13.90
N ALA A 382 -25.18 -11.08 -14.25
CA ALA A 382 -26.19 -11.25 -15.30
C ALA A 382 -25.61 -11.66 -16.67
N GLN A 383 -24.46 -11.11 -17.07
CA GLN A 383 -23.75 -11.48 -18.30
C GLN A 383 -23.24 -12.92 -18.30
N ARG A 384 -22.96 -13.52 -17.13
CA ARG A 384 -22.48 -14.91 -17.01
C ARG A 384 -23.60 -15.91 -16.74
N SER A 385 -24.64 -15.51 -16.02
CA SER A 385 -25.70 -16.42 -15.53
C SER A 385 -26.31 -17.26 -16.64
N HIS A 386 -26.79 -16.66 -17.73
CA HIS A 386 -27.57 -17.39 -18.74
C HIS A 386 -26.87 -18.65 -19.27
N SER A 387 -25.60 -18.53 -19.69
CA SER A 387 -24.85 -19.69 -20.20
C SER A 387 -24.55 -20.74 -19.12
N ILE A 388 -24.29 -20.30 -17.88
CA ILE A 388 -23.95 -21.22 -16.78
C ILE A 388 -25.20 -22.01 -16.35
N LEU A 389 -26.34 -21.32 -16.17
CA LEU A 389 -27.62 -21.96 -15.84
C LEU A 389 -28.07 -22.94 -16.94
N GLN A 390 -27.83 -22.61 -18.22
CA GLN A 390 -28.09 -23.52 -19.33
C GLN A 390 -27.17 -24.76 -19.31
N GLN A 391 -25.89 -24.60 -18.94
CA GLN A 391 -24.95 -25.71 -18.75
C GLN A 391 -25.39 -26.60 -17.58
N CYS A 392 -25.72 -26.03 -16.40
CA CYS A 392 -26.30 -26.76 -15.27
C CYS A 392 -27.52 -27.59 -15.69
N ALA A 393 -28.53 -26.95 -16.30
CA ALA A 393 -29.75 -27.63 -16.72
C ALA A 393 -29.51 -28.71 -17.79
N THR A 394 -28.44 -28.60 -18.58
CA THR A 394 -28.09 -29.59 -19.61
C THR A 394 -27.29 -30.75 -19.02
N GLY A 395 -26.33 -30.49 -18.14
CA GLY A 395 -25.57 -31.52 -17.43
C GLY A 395 -26.46 -32.36 -16.53
N ALA A 396 -27.37 -31.73 -15.78
CA ALA A 396 -28.35 -32.42 -14.93
C ALA A 396 -29.24 -33.39 -15.74
N ARG A 397 -29.77 -32.94 -16.89
CA ARG A 397 -30.55 -33.79 -17.83
C ARG A 397 -29.73 -34.92 -18.47
N ARG A 398 -28.40 -34.79 -18.53
CA ARG A 398 -27.47 -35.81 -19.05
C ARG A 398 -26.86 -36.70 -17.97
N GLY A 399 -27.10 -36.40 -16.69
CA GLY A 399 -26.50 -37.11 -15.56
C GLY A 399 -25.03 -36.78 -15.27
N THR A 400 -24.46 -35.69 -15.81
CA THR A 400 -23.02 -35.36 -15.68
C THR A 400 -22.63 -34.69 -14.36
N LYS A 401 -23.54 -34.64 -13.37
CA LYS A 401 -23.34 -33.95 -12.07
C LYS A 401 -22.67 -32.56 -12.21
N PRO A 402 -23.31 -31.60 -12.89
CA PRO A 402 -22.72 -30.28 -13.04
C PRO A 402 -22.60 -29.59 -11.67
N ALA A 403 -21.56 -28.75 -11.51
CA ALA A 403 -21.28 -28.02 -10.29
C ALA A 403 -20.72 -26.62 -10.58
N ILE A 404 -20.92 -25.69 -9.66
CA ILE A 404 -20.18 -24.41 -9.62
C ILE A 404 -19.35 -24.32 -8.35
N VAL A 405 -18.13 -23.81 -8.47
CA VAL A 405 -17.24 -23.52 -7.34
C VAL A 405 -17.32 -22.03 -7.04
N LEU A 406 -17.52 -21.67 -5.76
CA LEU A 406 -17.63 -20.30 -5.27
C LEU A 406 -16.68 -20.12 -4.08
N ASP A 407 -15.88 -19.06 -4.08
CA ASP A 407 -15.18 -18.59 -2.87
C ASP A 407 -16.14 -17.94 -1.84
N ALA A 408 -15.66 -17.77 -0.61
CA ALA A 408 -16.36 -17.05 0.46
C ALA A 408 -16.23 -15.52 0.36
N ASP A 409 -15.03 -14.98 0.52
CA ASP A 409 -14.78 -13.59 0.88
C ASP A 409 -14.81 -12.70 -0.37
N ASP A 410 -15.60 -11.64 -0.32
CA ASP A 410 -16.02 -10.79 -1.45
C ASP A 410 -16.66 -11.51 -2.66
N THR A 411 -16.70 -12.84 -2.66
CA THR A 411 -17.31 -13.69 -3.69
C THR A 411 -18.73 -14.11 -3.35
N THR A 412 -18.99 -14.53 -2.10
CA THR A 412 -20.36 -14.83 -1.62
C THR A 412 -20.75 -14.03 -0.38
N LEU A 413 -19.79 -13.71 0.49
CA LEU A 413 -19.90 -12.87 1.68
C LEU A 413 -19.05 -11.61 1.49
N TRP A 414 -19.66 -10.44 1.52
CA TRP A 414 -19.01 -9.16 1.21
C TRP A 414 -18.32 -8.57 2.44
N THR A 415 -17.00 -8.36 2.36
CA THR A 415 -16.14 -8.06 3.52
C THR A 415 -15.79 -6.58 3.68
N TYR A 416 -16.12 -5.71 2.72
CA TYR A 416 -15.71 -4.29 2.70
C TYR A 416 -15.80 -3.56 4.06
N ASP A 417 -16.91 -3.68 4.78
CA ASP A 417 -17.08 -2.96 6.05
C ASP A 417 -16.11 -3.46 7.15
N MET A 418 -15.73 -4.75 7.11
CA MET A 418 -14.67 -5.30 7.94
C MET A 418 -13.30 -4.74 7.50
N GLU A 419 -13.00 -4.82 6.20
CA GLU A 419 -11.73 -4.36 5.64
C GLU A 419 -11.49 -2.86 5.92
N VAL A 420 -12.52 -2.01 5.83
CA VAL A 420 -12.36 -0.55 5.91
C VAL A 420 -12.74 0.04 7.27
N ALA A 421 -13.90 -0.29 7.86
CA ALA A 421 -14.30 0.29 9.15
C ALA A 421 -13.65 -0.39 10.36
N ALA A 422 -13.41 -1.71 10.32
CA ALA A 422 -12.83 -2.45 11.45
C ALA A 422 -11.32 -2.63 11.36
N MET A 423 -10.79 -2.88 10.15
CA MET A 423 -9.37 -3.17 9.91
C MET A 423 -8.60 -2.03 9.24
N HIS A 424 -9.27 -1.03 8.67
CA HIS A 424 -8.63 0.13 8.00
C HIS A 424 -7.60 -0.25 6.92
N PHE A 425 -7.88 -1.30 6.14
CA PHE A 425 -6.98 -1.98 5.19
C PHE A 425 -5.75 -2.64 5.84
N VAL A 426 -5.75 -2.90 7.14
CA VAL A 426 -4.67 -3.56 7.89
C VAL A 426 -5.18 -4.88 8.45
N PHE A 427 -4.95 -5.97 7.71
CA PHE A 427 -5.49 -7.29 8.06
C PHE A 427 -5.13 -7.72 9.49
N ASP A 428 -6.16 -7.96 10.30
CA ASP A 428 -6.08 -8.54 11.64
C ASP A 428 -6.93 -9.82 11.68
N PRO A 429 -6.31 -11.01 11.83
CA PRO A 429 -7.02 -12.29 11.84
C PRO A 429 -7.91 -12.48 13.09
N VAL A 430 -7.62 -11.78 14.19
CA VAL A 430 -8.43 -11.81 15.42
C VAL A 430 -9.68 -10.97 15.23
N VAL A 431 -9.57 -9.78 14.62
CA VAL A 431 -10.73 -8.95 14.24
C VAL A 431 -11.61 -9.69 13.23
N GLN A 432 -11.02 -10.22 12.16
CA GLN A 432 -11.75 -11.00 11.16
C GLN A 432 -12.51 -12.17 11.82
N ASP A 433 -11.82 -13.02 12.59
CA ASP A 433 -12.46 -14.20 13.14
C ASP A 433 -13.50 -13.86 14.22
N GLN A 434 -13.07 -13.16 15.28
CA GLN A 434 -13.88 -12.99 16.49
C GLN A 434 -15.02 -11.98 16.34
N GLN A 435 -14.86 -10.95 15.49
CA GLN A 435 -15.84 -9.87 15.35
C GLN A 435 -16.76 -10.04 14.12
N TRP A 436 -16.33 -10.77 13.09
CA TRP A 436 -17.07 -10.88 11.82
C TRP A 436 -17.41 -12.32 11.42
N VAL A 437 -16.44 -13.25 11.40
CA VAL A 437 -16.70 -14.64 10.99
C VAL A 437 -17.57 -15.36 12.02
N GLN A 438 -17.14 -15.47 13.27
CA GLN A 438 -17.86 -16.20 14.32
C GLN A 438 -19.25 -15.59 14.61
N PRO A 439 -19.43 -14.24 14.64
CA PRO A 439 -20.75 -13.61 14.80
C PRO A 439 -21.62 -13.63 13.53
N GLN A 440 -21.11 -14.17 12.40
CA GLN A 440 -21.82 -14.25 11.12
C GLN A 440 -22.24 -12.85 10.61
N GLY A 441 -21.32 -11.90 10.68
CA GLY A 441 -21.56 -10.46 10.45
C GLY A 441 -21.62 -10.03 8.99
N PHE A 442 -21.19 -10.86 8.04
CA PHE A 442 -21.06 -10.44 6.64
C PHE A 442 -22.40 -10.39 5.90
N PRO A 443 -22.70 -9.30 5.15
CA PRO A 443 -23.78 -9.31 4.17
C PRO A 443 -23.43 -10.20 2.96
N ALA A 444 -24.44 -10.55 2.15
CA ALA A 444 -24.21 -11.22 0.89
C ALA A 444 -23.51 -10.31 -0.14
N THR A 445 -22.62 -10.88 -0.94
CA THR A 445 -22.11 -10.25 -2.16
C THR A 445 -23.26 -9.95 -3.14
N PRO A 446 -23.34 -8.73 -3.72
CA PRO A 446 -24.45 -8.33 -4.59
C PRO A 446 -24.68 -9.31 -5.75
N ALA A 447 -25.96 -9.59 -6.04
CA ALA A 447 -26.46 -10.55 -7.03
C ALA A 447 -26.04 -12.04 -6.86
N MET A 448 -25.10 -12.38 -5.98
CA MET A 448 -24.55 -13.74 -5.91
C MET A 448 -25.50 -14.76 -5.26
N VAL A 449 -26.33 -14.36 -4.28
CA VAL A 449 -27.39 -15.23 -3.71
C VAL A 449 -28.38 -15.69 -4.77
N SER A 450 -28.92 -14.77 -5.57
CA SER A 450 -29.91 -15.11 -6.60
C SER A 450 -29.31 -15.96 -7.71
N PHE A 451 -28.05 -15.72 -8.09
CA PHE A 451 -27.34 -16.54 -9.05
C PHE A 451 -27.05 -17.97 -8.53
N ALA A 452 -26.49 -18.10 -7.32
CA ALA A 452 -26.15 -19.40 -6.75
C ALA A 452 -27.40 -20.28 -6.54
N ASN A 453 -28.47 -19.70 -6.00
CA ASN A 453 -29.74 -20.42 -5.81
C ASN A 453 -30.34 -20.83 -7.17
N ALA A 454 -30.34 -19.94 -8.18
CA ALA A 454 -30.81 -20.29 -9.52
C ALA A 454 -29.95 -21.38 -10.20
N ALA A 455 -28.64 -21.44 -9.93
CA ALA A 455 -27.77 -22.51 -10.40
C ALA A 455 -28.11 -23.85 -9.73
N SER A 456 -28.43 -23.82 -8.43
CA SER A 456 -28.93 -24.99 -7.70
C SER A 456 -30.26 -25.48 -8.27
N ASP A 457 -31.21 -24.58 -8.53
CA ASP A 457 -32.51 -24.90 -9.14
C ASP A 457 -32.36 -25.42 -10.58
N ALA A 458 -31.35 -24.95 -11.31
CA ALA A 458 -30.97 -25.48 -12.62
C ALA A 458 -30.24 -26.84 -12.54
N GLY A 459 -30.00 -27.38 -11.34
CA GLY A 459 -29.41 -28.71 -11.13
C GLY A 459 -27.88 -28.75 -10.99
N CYS A 460 -27.20 -27.61 -10.81
CA CYS A 460 -25.80 -27.60 -10.40
C CYS A 460 -25.67 -27.87 -8.89
N THR A 461 -24.67 -28.65 -8.49
CA THR A 461 -24.21 -28.66 -7.10
C THR A 461 -23.40 -27.39 -6.80
N ILE A 462 -23.74 -26.70 -5.72
CA ILE A 462 -22.99 -25.53 -5.26
C ILE A 462 -21.84 -26.00 -4.40
N VAL A 463 -20.60 -25.64 -4.72
CA VAL A 463 -19.39 -26.04 -3.99
C VAL A 463 -18.73 -24.79 -3.43
N GLY A 464 -18.49 -24.76 -2.12
CA GLY A 464 -17.73 -23.68 -1.47
C GLY A 464 -16.26 -24.04 -1.37
N LEU A 465 -15.36 -23.10 -1.72
CA LEU A 465 -13.92 -23.30 -1.63
C LEU A 465 -13.19 -22.04 -1.17
N THR A 466 -12.84 -21.97 0.11
CA THR A 466 -12.35 -20.74 0.75
C THR A 466 -11.00 -20.88 1.44
N GLY A 467 -10.24 -19.78 1.49
CA GLY A 467 -9.03 -19.66 2.30
C GLY A 467 -9.29 -19.65 3.81
N ARG A 468 -10.52 -19.39 4.25
CA ARG A 468 -10.95 -19.54 5.65
C ARG A 468 -10.66 -20.95 6.16
N ASN A 469 -10.32 -21.06 7.43
CA ASN A 469 -9.85 -22.32 8.00
C ASN A 469 -10.98 -23.21 8.57
N THR A 470 -10.67 -24.43 9.01
CA THR A 470 -11.65 -25.40 9.53
C THR A 470 -12.45 -24.91 10.75
N THR A 471 -11.88 -24.08 11.64
CA THR A 471 -12.58 -23.52 12.81
C THR A 471 -13.63 -22.48 12.41
N GLN A 472 -13.49 -21.92 11.20
CA GLN A 472 -14.36 -20.90 10.63
C GLN A 472 -15.52 -21.51 9.82
N ARG A 473 -15.46 -22.80 9.49
CA ARG A 473 -16.41 -23.47 8.59
C ARG A 473 -17.87 -23.39 9.06
N ALA A 474 -18.11 -23.69 10.34
CA ALA A 474 -19.47 -23.73 10.89
C ALA A 474 -20.13 -22.35 10.89
N ALA A 475 -19.40 -21.32 11.32
CA ALA A 475 -19.88 -19.94 11.31
C ALA A 475 -20.06 -19.40 9.89
N THR A 476 -19.16 -19.74 8.96
CA THR A 476 -19.27 -19.35 7.54
C THR A 476 -20.51 -19.96 6.88
N LEU A 477 -20.79 -21.26 7.10
CA LEU A 477 -22.03 -21.90 6.63
C LEU A 477 -23.28 -21.27 7.26
N GLY A 478 -23.23 -20.95 8.55
CA GLY A 478 -24.30 -20.21 9.23
C GLY A 478 -24.55 -18.84 8.62
N ASN A 479 -23.50 -18.08 8.31
CA ASN A 479 -23.59 -16.78 7.66
C ASN A 479 -24.18 -16.88 6.25
N LEU A 480 -23.77 -17.87 5.46
CA LEU A 480 -24.29 -18.10 4.11
C LEU A 480 -25.79 -18.40 4.14
N ALA A 481 -26.23 -19.29 5.04
CA ALA A 481 -27.64 -19.59 5.24
C ALA A 481 -28.44 -18.36 5.74
N LYS A 482 -27.87 -17.60 6.69
CA LYS A 482 -28.44 -16.35 7.25
C LYS A 482 -28.71 -15.28 6.18
N VAL A 483 -27.87 -15.20 5.14
CA VAL A 483 -28.04 -14.24 4.02
C VAL A 483 -28.75 -14.83 2.81
N GLY A 484 -29.28 -16.06 2.91
CA GLY A 484 -30.21 -16.64 1.93
C GLY A 484 -29.61 -17.58 0.88
N TYR A 485 -28.33 -17.98 0.99
CA TYR A 485 -27.79 -19.03 0.13
C TYR A 485 -28.39 -20.40 0.47
N THR A 486 -28.74 -21.17 -0.56
CA THR A 486 -29.11 -22.59 -0.45
C THR A 486 -28.02 -23.48 -1.08
N GLY A 487 -28.07 -24.79 -0.82
CA GLY A 487 -27.17 -25.77 -1.44
C GLY A 487 -25.79 -25.96 -0.80
N PHE A 488 -25.29 -25.00 0.00
CA PHE A 488 -24.07 -25.21 0.80
C PHE A 488 -24.31 -26.13 2.01
N THR A 489 -23.45 -27.13 2.19
CA THR A 489 -23.47 -28.09 3.29
C THR A 489 -22.03 -28.37 3.77
N ALA A 490 -21.86 -29.02 4.92
CA ALA A 490 -20.52 -29.40 5.39
C ALA A 490 -19.77 -30.38 4.47
N ALA A 491 -20.45 -31.07 3.55
CA ALA A 491 -19.87 -32.07 2.65
C ALA A 491 -19.32 -31.47 1.33
N ASN A 492 -19.89 -30.35 0.87
CA ASN A 492 -19.49 -29.62 -0.35
C ASN A 492 -18.92 -28.21 -0.02
N TYR A 493 -18.45 -28.00 1.21
CA TYR A 493 -17.84 -26.74 1.64
C TYR A 493 -16.43 -26.98 2.19
N TYR A 494 -15.44 -26.62 1.40
CA TYR A 494 -14.03 -26.84 1.64
C TYR A 494 -13.38 -25.59 2.24
N THR A 495 -12.77 -25.79 3.41
CA THR A 495 -11.96 -24.80 4.13
C THR A 495 -10.51 -25.30 4.22
N LYS A 496 -9.55 -24.37 4.27
CA LYS A 496 -8.14 -24.71 4.46
C LYS A 496 -7.90 -25.31 5.85
N TRP A 497 -6.95 -26.23 6.01
CA TRP A 497 -6.57 -26.74 7.33
C TRP A 497 -5.76 -25.68 8.09
N THR A 498 -5.89 -25.70 9.42
CA THR A 498 -5.02 -24.94 10.32
C THR A 498 -3.63 -25.56 10.38
N SER A 499 -2.64 -24.82 10.88
CA SER A 499 -1.27 -25.34 11.07
C SER A 499 -1.14 -26.46 12.10
N ALA A 500 -2.21 -26.77 12.85
CA ALA A 500 -2.26 -27.85 13.84
C ALA A 500 -2.91 -29.14 13.29
N GLU A 501 -3.54 -29.08 12.12
CA GLU A 501 -4.22 -30.20 11.48
C GLU A 501 -3.35 -30.81 10.36
N GLN A 502 -3.62 -32.07 10.02
CA GLN A 502 -3.07 -32.67 8.82
C GLN A 502 -3.87 -32.19 7.59
N PRO A 503 -3.22 -32.02 6.42
CA PRO A 503 -3.93 -31.82 5.17
C PRO A 503 -4.96 -32.94 4.90
N PRO A 504 -6.07 -32.64 4.21
CA PRO A 504 -6.98 -33.67 3.71
C PRO A 504 -6.25 -34.71 2.86
N SER A 505 -6.69 -35.97 2.88
CA SER A 505 -6.00 -37.09 2.20
C SER A 505 -5.90 -36.99 0.67
N TYR A 506 -6.65 -36.07 0.04
CA TYR A 506 -6.54 -35.76 -1.39
C TYR A 506 -5.45 -34.73 -1.71
N VAL A 507 -4.85 -34.10 -0.69
CA VAL A 507 -3.70 -33.18 -0.83
C VAL A 507 -2.44 -33.96 -0.49
N THR A 508 -1.52 -34.06 -1.44
CA THR A 508 -0.29 -34.86 -1.32
C THR A 508 0.96 -33.97 -1.27
N PRO A 509 2.13 -34.51 -0.91
CA PRO A 509 3.40 -33.77 -1.00
C PRO A 509 3.77 -33.30 -2.42
N ALA A 510 3.15 -33.86 -3.48
CA ALA A 510 3.37 -33.41 -4.86
C ALA A 510 2.57 -32.13 -5.21
N ASP A 511 1.53 -31.82 -4.45
CA ASP A 511 0.63 -30.69 -4.71
C ASP A 511 1.13 -29.34 -4.15
N CYS A 512 2.12 -29.37 -3.26
CA CYS A 512 2.56 -28.18 -2.52
C CYS A 512 4.08 -28.11 -2.35
N VAL A 513 4.69 -27.01 -2.79
CA VAL A 513 6.13 -26.74 -2.74
C VAL A 513 6.70 -26.80 -1.30
N ALA A 514 5.87 -26.53 -0.28
CA ALA A 514 6.28 -26.49 1.13
C ALA A 514 5.45 -27.41 2.04
N TYR A 515 5.03 -28.59 1.55
CA TYR A 515 4.20 -29.55 2.28
C TYR A 515 4.66 -29.79 3.74
N PRO A 516 3.77 -29.80 4.75
CA PRO A 516 2.30 -29.77 4.68
C PRO A 516 1.69 -28.35 4.57
N LYS A 517 2.50 -27.34 4.24
CA LYS A 517 2.00 -25.99 3.92
C LYS A 517 1.80 -25.87 2.40
N CYS A 518 0.69 -25.25 2.03
CA CYS A 518 0.37 -24.93 0.65
C CYS A 518 0.03 -23.44 0.56
N THR A 519 0.38 -22.80 -0.55
CA THR A 519 -0.13 -21.48 -0.95
C THR A 519 -1.65 -21.52 -1.14
N THR A 520 -2.28 -20.37 -1.39
CA THR A 520 -3.72 -20.33 -1.70
C THR A 520 -4.01 -20.98 -3.04
N ILE A 521 -3.17 -20.76 -4.06
CA ILE A 521 -3.27 -21.39 -5.39
C ILE A 521 -3.16 -22.91 -5.30
N GLU A 522 -2.10 -23.44 -4.68
CA GLU A 522 -1.87 -24.89 -4.54
C GLU A 522 -3.04 -25.57 -3.84
N TYR A 523 -3.51 -25.01 -2.72
CA TYR A 523 -4.68 -25.51 -2.00
C TYR A 523 -5.94 -25.51 -2.88
N LYS A 524 -6.31 -24.36 -3.45
CA LYS A 524 -7.58 -24.23 -4.17
C LYS A 524 -7.59 -25.04 -5.47
N SER A 525 -6.51 -25.03 -6.25
CA SER A 525 -6.41 -25.84 -7.48
C SER A 525 -6.50 -27.35 -7.20
N THR A 526 -5.79 -27.84 -6.18
CA THR A 526 -5.85 -29.23 -5.72
C THR A 526 -7.26 -29.62 -5.26
N THR A 527 -7.95 -28.75 -4.50
CA THR A 527 -9.31 -29.02 -4.07
C THR A 527 -10.32 -29.00 -5.22
N ARG A 528 -10.18 -28.12 -6.22
CA ARG A 528 -11.04 -28.17 -7.44
C ARG A 528 -10.81 -29.44 -8.24
N ARG A 529 -9.56 -29.90 -8.38
CA ARG A 529 -9.25 -31.21 -8.98
C ARG A 529 -9.94 -32.34 -8.23
N HIS A 530 -9.87 -32.34 -6.89
CA HIS A 530 -10.57 -33.32 -6.07
C HIS A 530 -12.10 -33.30 -6.26
N VAL A 531 -12.72 -32.14 -6.49
CA VAL A 531 -14.15 -32.04 -6.84
C VAL A 531 -14.42 -32.72 -8.19
N VAL A 532 -13.57 -32.54 -9.19
CA VAL A 532 -13.68 -33.28 -10.47
C VAL A 532 -13.46 -34.78 -10.27
N ASP A 533 -12.52 -35.19 -9.42
CA ASP A 533 -12.25 -36.61 -9.09
C ASP A 533 -13.44 -37.31 -8.40
N GLN A 534 -14.33 -36.56 -7.72
CA GLN A 534 -15.61 -37.06 -7.21
C GLN A 534 -16.69 -37.25 -8.31
N GLY A 535 -16.35 -36.95 -9.56
CA GLY A 535 -17.19 -37.07 -10.74
C GLY A 535 -18.12 -35.89 -10.97
N TYR A 536 -17.78 -34.68 -10.49
CA TYR A 536 -18.50 -33.45 -10.81
C TYR A 536 -17.94 -32.76 -12.07
N ASP A 537 -18.83 -32.17 -12.85
CA ASP A 537 -18.53 -31.35 -14.03
C ASP A 537 -18.55 -29.86 -13.63
N VAL A 538 -17.38 -29.26 -13.39
CA VAL A 538 -17.28 -27.89 -12.85
C VAL A 538 -17.47 -26.85 -13.95
N VAL A 539 -18.73 -26.50 -14.22
CA VAL A 539 -19.12 -25.61 -15.32
C VAL A 539 -18.66 -24.15 -15.13
N ALA A 540 -18.41 -23.73 -13.88
CA ALA A 540 -17.85 -22.42 -13.57
C ALA A 540 -17.19 -22.37 -12.18
N ASN A 541 -16.14 -21.56 -12.07
CA ASN A 541 -15.44 -21.22 -10.83
C ASN A 541 -15.42 -19.70 -10.66
N PHE A 542 -15.90 -19.19 -9.52
CA PHE A 542 -15.97 -17.77 -9.19
C PHE A 542 -15.05 -17.44 -8.01
N GLY A 543 -14.37 -16.30 -8.13
CA GLY A 543 -13.50 -15.77 -7.08
C GLY A 543 -13.19 -14.30 -7.29
N ASP A 544 -12.94 -13.58 -6.20
CA ASP A 544 -12.55 -12.18 -6.19
C ASP A 544 -11.02 -12.03 -6.35
N GLN A 545 -10.24 -13.10 -6.14
CA GLN A 545 -8.79 -13.14 -6.32
C GLN A 545 -8.39 -14.02 -7.51
N PHE A 546 -7.20 -13.78 -8.06
CA PHE A 546 -6.64 -14.65 -9.10
C PHE A 546 -6.25 -16.03 -8.53
N SER A 547 -5.89 -16.08 -7.24
CA SER A 547 -5.58 -17.33 -6.52
C SER A 547 -6.74 -18.31 -6.42
N ASP A 548 -7.98 -17.85 -6.63
CA ASP A 548 -9.19 -18.68 -6.62
C ASP A 548 -9.39 -19.41 -7.95
N LEU A 549 -8.82 -18.86 -9.02
CA LEU A 549 -9.14 -19.19 -10.41
C LEU A 549 -8.01 -19.96 -11.10
N ILE A 550 -6.75 -19.62 -10.81
CA ILE A 550 -5.56 -20.24 -11.41
C ILE A 550 -5.46 -21.74 -11.04
N GLY A 551 -4.99 -22.55 -11.99
CA GLY A 551 -4.78 -24.00 -11.81
C GLY A 551 -5.92 -24.88 -12.31
N GLY A 552 -6.72 -24.38 -13.27
CA GLY A 552 -7.73 -25.17 -13.99
C GLY A 552 -8.81 -25.85 -13.12
N SER A 553 -9.24 -27.04 -13.57
CA SER A 553 -10.34 -27.84 -13.00
C SER A 553 -11.71 -27.13 -12.99
N ALA A 554 -11.97 -26.33 -14.02
CA ALA A 554 -13.27 -25.74 -14.33
C ALA A 554 -13.34 -25.39 -15.83
N ASP A 555 -14.54 -25.42 -16.42
CA ASP A 555 -14.78 -24.96 -17.80
C ASP A 555 -14.53 -23.45 -17.96
N ARG A 556 -14.84 -22.68 -16.90
CA ARG A 556 -14.88 -21.21 -16.93
C ARG A 556 -14.42 -20.62 -15.60
N ALA A 557 -13.45 -19.72 -15.67
CA ALA A 557 -13.11 -18.85 -14.55
C ALA A 557 -13.88 -17.51 -14.65
N VAL A 558 -14.43 -17.04 -13.53
CA VAL A 558 -15.13 -15.75 -13.41
C VAL A 558 -14.51 -14.94 -12.29
N LYS A 559 -13.69 -13.97 -12.67
CA LYS A 559 -13.09 -12.98 -11.76
C LYS A 559 -14.12 -11.93 -11.36
N LEU A 560 -14.28 -11.74 -10.06
CA LEU A 560 -15.06 -10.65 -9.47
C LEU A 560 -14.12 -9.48 -9.11
N PRO A 561 -14.61 -8.23 -9.12
CA PRO A 561 -13.79 -7.06 -8.80
C PRO A 561 -13.50 -6.96 -7.31
N ASN A 562 -12.21 -6.90 -6.95
CA ASN A 562 -11.76 -6.55 -5.60
C ASN A 562 -10.43 -5.74 -5.61
N PRO A 563 -10.46 -4.47 -5.15
CA PRO A 563 -9.27 -3.65 -4.91
C PRO A 563 -8.83 -3.54 -3.42
N THR A 564 -9.56 -4.13 -2.46
CA THR A 564 -9.37 -3.92 -1.00
C THR A 564 -8.27 -4.79 -0.37
N TYR A 565 -7.95 -5.96 -0.93
CA TYR A 565 -6.83 -6.81 -0.53
C TYR A 565 -6.30 -7.65 -1.70
N TYR A 566 -5.05 -8.13 -1.62
CA TYR A 566 -4.45 -9.00 -2.64
C TYR A 566 -3.86 -10.29 -2.07
N LEU A 567 -4.42 -11.43 -2.50
CA LEU A 567 -3.89 -12.77 -2.21
C LEU A 567 -3.03 -13.28 -3.38
N PRO A 568 -1.68 -13.36 -3.22
CA PRO A 568 -0.78 -13.85 -4.25
C PRO A 568 -0.83 -15.38 -4.46
#